data_AF-A0A7V4NZ29-F1
#
_entry.id   AF-A0A7V4NZ29-F1
#
_cell.length_a   1.000
_cell.length_b   1.000
_cell.length_c   1.000
_cell.angle_alpha   90.00
_cell.angle_beta   90.00
_cell.angle_gamma   90.00
#
_symmetry.space_group_name_H-M   'P 1'
#
loop_
_entity.id
_entity.type
_entity.pdbx_description
1 polymer ?
#
loop_
_entity_poly.entity_id
_entity_poly.type
_entity_poly.pdbx_seq_one_letter_code
_entity_poly.pdbx_strand_id
1 'polypeptide(L)'
;MGSGRTSARRVDREKSARPWKRVRPRVGRALCLLFVLGCGVPARPNLESTMPLERAMGAKAAGESNDRRAVPSLVDRLDDEDAAVRMYSILALERITGTRLGYDYAARREQRLAAIRQWRYAIRTGELTVASSQPAADQTRGRTNGWEERVAE
;
A
#
# COMPACT_ATOMS: atom_id res chain seq x y z
N MET A 1 -54.13 15.40 44.58
CA MET A 1 -52.70 15.35 44.18
C MET A 1 -52.60 15.04 42.69
N GLY A 2 -51.76 15.78 41.94
CA GLY A 2 -51.24 15.39 40.61
C GLY A 2 -52.21 15.61 39.43
N SER A 3 -52.33 16.79 38.81
CA SER A 3 -51.44 17.32 37.75
C SER A 3 -50.95 16.23 36.77
N GLY A 4 -51.14 16.31 35.45
CA GLY A 4 -51.51 17.47 34.66
C GLY A 4 -51.76 17.14 33.18
N ARG A 5 -52.24 18.20 32.53
CA ARG A 5 -52.37 18.43 31.08
C ARG A 5 -51.12 18.01 30.32
N THR A 6 -51.28 17.57 29.06
CA THR A 6 -50.96 18.35 27.84
C THR A 6 -51.14 17.46 26.63
N SER A 7 -52.04 17.84 25.73
CA SER A 7 -51.72 18.48 24.43
C SER A 7 -51.23 17.45 23.41
N ALA A 8 -52.07 17.13 22.44
CA ALA A 8 -52.04 17.74 21.13
C ALA A 8 -50.87 17.23 20.29
N ARG A 9 -51.14 16.59 19.15
CA ARG A 9 -51.36 17.30 17.89
C ARG A 9 -51.42 16.25 16.77
N ARG A 10 -52.55 16.24 16.07
CA ARG A 10 -52.71 15.66 14.73
C ARG A 10 -51.84 16.48 13.78
N VAL A 11 -50.92 15.85 13.03
CA VAL A 11 -50.71 16.13 11.59
C VAL A 11 -50.18 14.86 10.92
N ASP A 12 -50.89 14.54 9.85
CA ASP A 12 -50.78 13.47 8.87
C ASP A 12 -49.41 13.31 8.18
N ARG A 13 -49.08 12.07 7.76
CA ARG A 13 -48.85 11.68 6.34
C ARG A 13 -47.92 10.45 6.22
N GLU A 14 -48.56 9.31 6.03
CA GLU A 14 -48.39 8.40 4.89
C GLU A 14 -47.13 8.51 4.01
N LYS A 15 -46.35 7.41 3.95
CA LYS A 15 -45.63 6.83 2.79
C LYS A 15 -44.99 5.52 3.27
N SER A 16 -45.66 4.38 3.12
CA SER A 16 -45.70 3.50 1.93
C SER A 16 -44.43 2.65 1.71
N ALA A 17 -44.70 1.37 1.40
CA ALA A 17 -43.83 0.35 0.80
C ALA A 17 -42.80 -0.35 1.73
N ARG A 18 -43.21 -1.43 2.40
CA ARG A 18 -43.18 -2.86 1.99
C ARG A 18 -41.79 -3.52 2.20
N PRO A 19 -41.68 -4.51 3.11
CA PRO A 19 -40.42 -5.14 3.49
C PRO A 19 -39.82 -5.97 2.35
N TRP A 20 -38.53 -5.76 2.13
CA TRP A 20 -37.56 -6.54 1.34
C TRP A 20 -37.87 -8.06 1.29
N LYS A 21 -38.75 -8.47 0.37
CA LYS A 21 -38.97 -9.88 0.06
C LYS A 21 -37.73 -10.38 -0.67
N ARG A 22 -36.93 -11.17 0.03
CA ARG A 22 -35.86 -12.04 -0.49
C ARG A 22 -36.46 -13.00 -1.52
N VAL A 23 -36.37 -12.68 -2.81
CA VAL A 23 -36.68 -13.64 -3.87
C VAL A 23 -35.41 -14.44 -4.13
N ARG A 24 -35.42 -15.73 -3.79
CA ARG A 24 -34.35 -16.67 -4.13
C ARG A 24 -34.60 -17.13 -5.57
N PRO A 25 -33.77 -16.78 -6.57
CA PRO A 25 -33.96 -17.34 -7.90
C PRO A 25 -33.58 -18.82 -7.89
N ARG A 26 -34.48 -19.64 -8.46
CA ARG A 26 -34.34 -21.08 -8.66
C ARG A 26 -33.27 -21.33 -9.72
N VAL A 27 -32.42 -22.30 -9.44
CA VAL A 27 -31.38 -22.85 -10.33
C VAL A 27 -32.00 -23.28 -11.65
N GLY A 28 -31.68 -22.57 -12.73
CA GLY A 28 -31.92 -22.99 -14.11
C GLY A 28 -30.58 -23.36 -14.74
N ARG A 29 -30.40 -24.64 -15.06
CA ARG A 29 -29.25 -25.16 -15.81
C ARG A 29 -29.34 -24.66 -17.25
N ALA A 30 -28.69 -23.54 -17.56
CA ALA A 30 -28.45 -23.10 -18.92
C ALA A 30 -26.96 -23.28 -19.23
N LEU A 31 -26.67 -24.27 -20.08
CA LEU A 31 -25.37 -24.53 -20.68
C LEU A 31 -24.96 -23.31 -21.52
N CYS A 32 -24.19 -22.40 -20.92
CA CYS A 32 -23.65 -21.25 -21.60
C CYS A 32 -22.35 -21.67 -22.31
N LEU A 33 -22.49 -22.34 -23.46
CA LEU A 33 -21.44 -22.45 -24.46
C LEU A 33 -21.40 -21.12 -25.23
N LEU A 34 -20.74 -20.12 -24.64
CA LEU A 34 -20.30 -18.94 -25.37
C LEU A 34 -18.81 -18.74 -25.11
N PHE A 35 -18.08 -19.06 -26.16
CA PHE A 35 -16.65 -18.87 -26.41
C PHE A 35 -16.30 -17.40 -26.14
N VAL A 36 -15.82 -17.08 -24.94
CA VAL A 36 -15.23 -15.76 -24.66
C VAL A 36 -13.87 -15.72 -25.35
N LEU A 37 -13.87 -15.26 -26.59
CA LEU A 37 -12.67 -14.86 -27.31
C LEU A 37 -11.98 -13.74 -26.53
N GLY A 38 -10.81 -14.06 -25.99
CA GLY A 38 -9.68 -13.15 -25.85
C GLY A 38 -9.97 -11.78 -25.26
N CYS A 39 -10.53 -11.71 -24.04
CA CYS A 39 -10.17 -10.58 -23.20
C CYS A 39 -8.71 -10.82 -22.80
N GLY A 40 -7.79 -10.05 -23.39
CA GLY A 40 -6.45 -9.89 -22.84
C GLY A 40 -6.61 -9.35 -21.43
N VAL A 41 -6.72 -10.24 -20.45
CA VAL A 41 -6.61 -9.90 -19.05
C VAL A 41 -5.24 -9.23 -18.95
N PRO A 42 -5.15 -7.93 -18.60
CA PRO A 42 -3.85 -7.31 -18.46
C PRO A 42 -3.07 -8.18 -17.49
N ALA A 43 -1.92 -8.69 -17.94
CA ALA A 43 -1.07 -9.53 -17.12
C ALA A 43 -0.91 -8.83 -15.78
N ARG A 44 -1.35 -9.49 -14.70
CA ARG A 44 -1.24 -8.90 -13.36
C ARG A 44 0.24 -8.58 -13.18
N PRO A 45 0.59 -7.33 -12.86
CA PRO A 45 1.98 -6.93 -12.81
C PRO A 45 2.68 -7.80 -11.76
N ASN A 46 3.71 -8.52 -12.19
CA ASN A 46 4.26 -9.67 -11.48
C ASN A 46 5.66 -9.33 -10.97
N LEU A 47 5.80 -9.28 -9.63
CA LEU A 47 7.09 -9.07 -8.97
C LEU A 47 8.13 -10.14 -9.32
N GLU A 48 7.69 -11.35 -9.69
CA GLU A 48 8.54 -12.50 -10.02
C GLU A 48 8.77 -12.68 -11.53
N SER A 49 8.41 -11.70 -12.37
CA SER A 49 8.63 -11.80 -13.81
C SER A 49 10.11 -11.77 -14.18
N THR A 50 10.48 -12.51 -15.23
CA THR A 50 11.80 -12.40 -15.86
C THR A 50 12.04 -11.01 -16.43
N MET A 51 10.99 -10.32 -16.87
CA MET A 51 11.10 -9.01 -17.51
C MET A 51 11.23 -7.90 -16.45
N PRO A 52 12.31 -7.10 -16.46
CA PRO A 52 12.49 -6.01 -15.48
C PRO A 52 11.33 -5.02 -15.45
N LEU A 53 10.77 -4.69 -16.63
CA LEU A 53 9.62 -3.80 -16.74
C LEU A 53 8.39 -4.34 -15.99
N GLU A 54 8.10 -5.63 -16.08
CA GLU A 54 6.96 -6.23 -15.40
C GLU A 54 7.17 -6.27 -13.88
N ARG A 55 8.40 -6.52 -13.41
CA ARG A 55 8.74 -6.44 -11.98
C ARG A 55 8.57 -5.02 -11.44
N ALA A 56 9.07 -4.03 -12.18
CA ALA A 56 8.93 -2.61 -11.84
C ALA A 56 7.45 -2.20 -11.75
N MET A 57 6.64 -2.60 -12.73
CA MET A 57 5.20 -2.38 -12.72
C MET A 57 4.52 -3.12 -11.56
N GLY A 58 4.99 -4.32 -11.20
CA GLY A 58 4.54 -5.09 -10.04
C GLY A 58 4.77 -4.33 -8.74
N ALA A 59 5.98 -3.79 -8.58
CA ALA A 59 6.34 -3.00 -7.42
C ALA A 59 5.49 -1.73 -7.32
N LYS A 60 5.34 -1.01 -8.44
CA LYS A 60 4.48 0.18 -8.52
C LYS A 60 3.04 -0.15 -8.11
N ALA A 61 2.44 -1.19 -8.67
CA ALA A 61 1.07 -1.59 -8.38
C ALA A 61 0.88 -2.00 -6.90
N ALA A 62 1.83 -2.72 -6.32
CA ALA A 62 1.82 -3.06 -4.89
C ALA A 62 1.84 -1.81 -3.99
N GLY A 63 2.66 -0.81 -4.33
CA GLY A 63 2.69 0.47 -3.62
C GLY A 63 1.40 1.28 -3.77
N GLU A 64 0.81 1.32 -4.97
CA GLU A 64 -0.44 2.04 -5.26
C GLU A 64 -1.64 1.41 -4.56
N SER A 65 -1.66 0.08 -4.44
CA SER A 65 -2.70 -0.67 -3.72
C SER A 65 -2.48 -0.72 -2.21
N ASN A 66 -1.36 -0.18 -1.71
CA ASN A 66 -0.95 -0.29 -0.31
C ASN A 66 -0.92 -1.75 0.19
N ASP A 67 -0.48 -2.69 -0.66
CA ASP A 67 -0.48 -4.10 -0.34
C ASP A 67 0.63 -4.46 0.66
N ARG A 68 0.27 -4.46 1.94
CA ARG A 68 1.18 -4.86 3.03
C ARG A 68 1.69 -6.29 2.91
N ARG A 69 1.00 -7.17 2.18
CA ARG A 69 1.45 -8.56 1.97
C ARG A 69 2.62 -8.63 0.99
N ALA A 70 2.79 -7.62 0.13
CA ALA A 70 3.89 -7.53 -0.81
C ALA A 70 5.22 -7.06 -0.19
N VAL A 71 5.21 -6.58 1.06
CA VAL A 71 6.40 -6.02 1.74
C VAL A 71 7.62 -6.95 1.69
N PRO A 72 7.51 -8.26 2.02
CA PRO A 72 8.67 -9.16 1.92
C PRO A 72 9.23 -9.25 0.50
N SER A 73 8.35 -9.40 -0.51
CA SER A 73 8.75 -9.47 -1.92
C SER A 73 9.39 -8.16 -2.41
N LEU A 74 8.85 -7.01 -1.99
CA LEU A 74 9.42 -5.70 -2.30
C LEU A 74 10.81 -5.49 -1.68
N VAL A 75 11.02 -5.98 -0.45
CA VAL A 75 12.35 -5.95 0.19
C VAL A 75 13.34 -6.82 -0.57
N ASP A 76 12.94 -7.98 -1.09
CA ASP A 76 13.81 -8.80 -1.91
C ASP A 76 14.16 -8.13 -3.25
N ARG A 77 13.24 -7.34 -3.83
CA ARG A 77 13.50 -6.55 -5.05
C ARG A 77 14.39 -5.32 -4.83
N LEU A 78 14.80 -5.01 -3.60
CA LEU A 78 15.81 -3.98 -3.35
C LEU A 78 17.21 -4.41 -3.84
N ASP A 79 17.53 -5.71 -3.94
CA ASP A 79 18.80 -6.17 -4.54
C ASP A 79 18.65 -6.53 -6.03
N ASP A 80 17.59 -6.08 -6.70
CA ASP A 80 17.38 -6.35 -8.12
C ASP A 80 18.51 -5.73 -8.97
N GLU A 81 18.88 -6.42 -10.05
CA GLU A 81 19.90 -5.95 -11.00
C GLU A 81 19.47 -4.65 -11.70
N ASP A 82 18.18 -4.53 -11.98
CA ASP A 82 17.62 -3.39 -12.69
C ASP A 82 17.35 -2.20 -11.75
N ALA A 83 17.86 -1.03 -12.13
CA ALA A 83 17.75 0.17 -11.31
C ALA A 83 16.31 0.68 -11.18
N ALA A 84 15.48 0.54 -12.21
CA ALA A 84 14.08 0.92 -12.14
C ALA A 84 13.31 0.01 -11.18
N VAL A 85 13.57 -1.31 -11.19
CA VAL A 85 12.96 -2.24 -10.23
C VAL A 85 13.33 -1.86 -8.79
N ARG A 86 14.60 -1.56 -8.51
CA ARG A 86 15.02 -1.09 -7.17
C ARG A 86 14.31 0.20 -6.76
N MET A 87 14.23 1.17 -7.67
CA MET A 87 13.56 2.45 -7.44
C MET A 87 12.07 2.27 -7.13
N TYR A 88 11.33 1.53 -7.96
CA TYR A 88 9.90 1.29 -7.71
C TYR A 88 9.66 0.49 -6.44
N SER A 89 10.55 -0.43 -6.09
CA SER A 89 10.44 -1.23 -4.87
C SER A 89 10.59 -0.36 -3.62
N ILE A 90 11.58 0.54 -3.56
CA ILE A 90 11.71 1.43 -2.41
C ILE A 90 10.58 2.46 -2.31
N LEU A 91 10.09 2.97 -3.45
CA LEU A 91 8.93 3.86 -3.46
C LEU A 91 7.66 3.16 -2.97
N ALA A 92 7.46 1.91 -3.35
CA ALA A 92 6.34 1.11 -2.86
C ALA A 92 6.44 0.86 -1.35
N LEU A 93 7.62 0.49 -0.86
CA LEU A 93 7.88 0.32 0.58
C LEU A 93 7.63 1.61 1.36
N GLU A 94 8.07 2.76 0.86
CA GLU A 94 7.82 4.06 1.48
C GLU A 94 6.32 4.37 1.54
N ARG A 95 5.57 4.10 0.47
CA ARG A 95 4.10 4.30 0.48
C ARG A 95 3.41 3.40 1.50
N ILE A 96 3.89 2.15 1.66
CA ILE A 96 3.26 1.16 2.53
C ILE A 96 3.62 1.36 4.02
N THR A 97 4.86 1.77 4.28
CA THR A 97 5.45 1.79 5.63
C THR A 97 5.76 3.19 6.15
N GLY A 98 5.82 4.19 5.27
CA GLY A 98 6.19 5.57 5.60
C GLY A 98 7.70 5.81 5.71
N THR A 99 8.55 4.82 5.44
CA THR A 99 10.01 4.96 5.58
C THR A 99 10.78 4.27 4.45
N ARG A 100 12.02 4.72 4.24
CA ARG A 100 12.99 4.09 3.34
C ARG A 100 14.11 3.36 4.09
N LEU A 101 14.20 3.49 5.41
CA LEU A 101 15.33 3.01 6.24
C LEU A 101 16.69 3.44 5.69
N GLY A 102 16.79 4.68 5.18
CA GLY A 102 18.02 5.23 4.59
C GLY A 102 18.45 4.56 3.28
N TYR A 103 17.59 3.75 2.65
CA TYR A 103 17.91 3.09 1.38
C TYR A 103 17.99 4.09 0.22
N ASP A 104 19.09 4.02 -0.53
CA ASP A 104 19.30 4.73 -1.80
C ASP A 104 19.46 3.71 -2.94
N TYR A 105 18.59 3.78 -3.95
CA TYR A 105 18.57 2.84 -5.08
C TYR A 105 19.76 3.03 -6.05
N ALA A 106 20.37 4.23 -6.04
CA ALA A 106 21.50 4.59 -6.89
C ALA A 106 22.86 4.35 -6.21
N ALA A 107 22.88 4.14 -4.89
CA ALA A 107 24.09 3.84 -4.12
C ALA A 107 24.77 2.53 -4.56
N ARG A 108 26.05 2.36 -4.21
CA ARG A 108 26.79 1.11 -4.50
C ARG A 108 26.11 -0.08 -3.82
N ARG A 109 26.18 -1.27 -4.44
CA ARG A 109 25.51 -2.49 -3.91
C ARG A 109 25.82 -2.75 -2.44
N GLU A 110 27.08 -2.59 -2.03
CA GLU A 110 27.52 -2.74 -0.63
C GLU A 110 26.72 -1.86 0.35
N GLN A 111 26.49 -0.60 -0.02
CA GLN A 111 25.73 0.35 0.79
C GLN A 111 24.25 -0.03 0.84
N ARG A 112 23.70 -0.52 -0.28
CA ARG A 112 22.31 -1.00 -0.36
C ARG A 112 22.06 -2.22 0.53
N LEU A 113 23.01 -3.16 0.57
CA LEU A 113 22.90 -4.38 1.39
C LEU A 113 22.75 -4.09 2.88
N ALA A 114 23.36 -3.02 3.39
CA ALA A 114 23.20 -2.62 4.78
C ALA A 114 21.74 -2.27 5.09
N ALA A 115 21.11 -1.44 4.26
CA ALA A 115 19.70 -1.09 4.40
C ALA A 115 18.77 -2.31 4.19
N ILE A 116 19.08 -3.22 3.26
CA ILE A 116 18.30 -4.46 3.06
C ILE A 116 18.33 -5.35 4.31
N ARG A 117 19.48 -5.44 5.01
CA ARG A 117 19.56 -6.17 6.29
C ARG A 117 18.66 -5.54 7.36
N GLN A 118 18.61 -4.21 7.41
CA GLN A 118 17.71 -3.49 8.33
C GLN A 118 16.24 -3.78 8.01
N TRP A 119 15.86 -3.74 6.72
CA TRP A 119 14.52 -4.13 6.27
C TRP A 119 14.14 -5.55 6.70
N ARG A 120 15.03 -6.52 6.48
CA ARG A 120 14.79 -7.92 6.88
C ARG A 120 14.73 -8.10 8.38
N TYR A 121 15.52 -7.36 9.14
CA TYR A 121 15.44 -7.34 10.60
C TYR A 121 14.07 -6.81 11.06
N ALA A 122 13.65 -5.65 10.55
CA ALA A 122 12.38 -5.02 10.91
C ALA A 122 11.14 -5.87 10.57
N ILE A 123 11.18 -6.65 9.47
CA ILE A 123 10.12 -7.62 9.15
C ILE A 123 10.06 -8.73 10.20
N ARG A 124 11.20 -9.29 10.60
CA ARG A 124 11.25 -10.40 11.57
C ARG A 124 10.82 -9.98 12.98
N THR A 125 11.18 -8.77 13.40
CA THR A 125 10.85 -8.24 14.74
C THR A 125 9.47 -7.59 14.81
N GLY A 126 8.83 -7.31 13.67
CA GLY A 126 7.56 -6.59 13.62
C GLY A 126 7.69 -5.07 13.84
N GLU A 127 8.92 -4.56 13.93
CA GLU A 127 9.24 -3.14 14.17
C GLU A 127 8.82 -2.20 13.02
N LEU A 128 8.48 -2.74 11.83
CA LEU A 128 7.89 -1.95 10.74
C LEU A 128 6.61 -1.21 11.15
N THR A 129 5.89 -1.70 12.16
CA THR A 129 4.72 -1.01 12.72
C THR A 129 5.10 0.21 13.54
N VAL A 130 6.22 0.17 14.26
CA VAL A 130 6.69 1.26 15.14
C VAL A 130 7.29 2.39 14.33
N ALA A 131 8.08 2.08 13.29
CA ALA A 131 8.68 3.09 12.41
C ALA A 131 7.63 3.93 11.64
N SER A 132 6.43 3.39 11.39
CA SER A 132 5.31 4.13 10.77
C SER A 132 4.76 5.26 11.66
N SER A 133 5.11 5.27 12.96
CA SER A 133 4.70 6.28 13.93
C SER A 133 5.78 7.31 14.28
N GLN A 134 7.00 7.17 13.73
CA GLN A 134 8.02 8.21 13.83
C GLN A 134 7.88 9.18 12.64
N PRO A 135 7.49 10.45 12.87
CA PRO A 135 7.45 11.43 11.80
C PRO A 135 8.87 11.66 11.27
N ALA A 136 8.99 11.85 9.96
CA ALA A 136 10.21 12.09 9.18
C ALA A 136 11.03 13.35 9.59
N ALA A 137 10.82 13.89 10.78
CA ALA A 137 11.38 15.15 11.28
C ALA A 137 12.82 15.06 11.80
N ASP A 138 13.37 13.85 12.02
CA ASP A 138 14.70 13.72 12.68
C ASP A 138 15.87 13.54 11.69
N GLN A 139 15.61 13.28 10.41
CA GLN A 139 16.67 13.05 9.42
C GLN A 139 17.26 14.36 8.84
N THR A 140 16.64 15.51 9.10
CA THR A 140 17.13 16.84 8.68
C THR A 140 17.96 17.56 9.74
N ARG A 141 18.05 17.06 10.98
CA ARG A 141 18.76 17.75 12.07
C ARG A 141 20.28 17.49 12.14
N GLY A 142 20.79 16.55 11.33
CA GLY A 142 22.22 16.23 11.26
C GLY A 142 22.97 16.78 10.04
N ARG A 143 22.30 17.52 9.15
CA ARG A 143 22.90 18.06 7.92
C ARG A 143 22.90 19.59 7.94
N THR A 144 23.47 20.18 8.98
CA THR A 144 23.85 21.59 8.99
C THR A 144 25.34 21.71 9.29
N ASN A 145 26.09 21.88 8.20
CA ASN A 145 27.33 22.65 8.00
C ASN A 145 28.57 22.35 8.89
N GLY A 146 29.31 21.30 8.53
CA GLY A 146 30.75 21.15 8.80
C GLY A 146 31.65 21.64 7.65
N TRP A 147 31.17 22.58 6.84
CA TRP A 147 31.90 23.15 5.68
C TRP A 147 32.15 24.66 5.80
N GLU A 148 31.62 25.33 6.84
CA GLU A 148 31.82 26.77 7.08
C GLU A 148 33.07 27.07 7.92
N GLU A 149 33.65 26.08 8.60
CA GLU A 149 34.82 26.27 9.49
C GLU A 149 36.18 26.19 8.77
N ARG A 150 36.19 25.92 7.44
CA ARG A 150 37.42 25.79 6.65
C ARG A 150 37.71 26.96 5.71
N VAL A 151 36.96 28.06 5.83
CA VAL A 151 37.08 29.25 4.94
C VAL A 151 37.61 30.47 5.70
N ALA A 152 38.19 30.28 6.89
CA ALA A 152 38.66 31.37 7.76
C ALA A 152 40.15 31.26 8.18
N GLU A 153 40.98 30.55 7.41
CA GLU A 153 42.45 30.62 7.51
C GLU A 153 43.09 31.01 6.18
#